data_AF-A0A0N1GNL5-F1
#
_entry.id   AF-A0A0N1GNL5-F1
#
_cell.length_a   1.000
_cell.length_b   1.000
_cell.length_c   1.000
_cell.angle_alpha   90.00
_cell.angle_beta   90.00
_cell.angle_gamma   90.00
#
_symmetry.space_group_name_H-M   'P 1'
#
loop_
_entity.id
_entity.type
_entity.pdbx_description
1 polymer ?
#
loop_
_entity_poly.entity_id
_entity_poly.type
_entity_poly.pdbx_seq_one_letter_code
_entity_poly.pdbx_strand_id
1 'polypeptide(L)'
;MKSTRVERRAQKLHLATGMGWTDALKRVKSLPPASPLIPEAQPSQAVLESYILSGHAWPLIDTRNPWGIRSADPRPDSLTLTFENDVTQSLASESMARELIRNLVPCFDEHGEVRGIPGARFTANTDGIQIRRLGMPGSITVLGIPAEDWLAALPLQREENAADGRHYCHEPSPHRWHRSEAAFREPATSTVLGRHHHRKRPSAWLASGLLRRAPLMRTIGLPLSTTAWTNLTEDGGSEWIIEYINEPLADTLCYHEGFTNLLTDPDCGLPLAGTELDCCCGLPPESYWGCRFYARSGTGQPGALQVRFSRRSGDRAHFYKTNPTEYEKRRQLYQPVPAHLSRRHAEPMHNRHQNG
;
A
#
# COMPACT_ATOMS: atom_id res chain seq x y z
N MET A 1 -17.78 25.61 -16.14
CA MET A 1 -17.95 24.54 -17.14
C MET A 1 -18.23 23.22 -16.43
N LYS A 2 -19.21 22.42 -16.88
CA LYS A 2 -19.49 21.09 -16.28
C LYS A 2 -18.46 20.09 -16.81
N SER A 3 -17.67 19.48 -15.92
CA SER A 3 -16.73 18.41 -16.31
C SER A 3 -17.47 17.22 -16.91
N THR A 4 -16.93 16.68 -18.01
CA THR A 4 -17.50 15.53 -18.74
C THR A 4 -17.41 14.24 -17.91
N ARG A 5 -18.21 13.22 -18.24
CA ARG A 5 -18.14 11.91 -17.56
C ARG A 5 -16.73 11.30 -17.64
N VAL A 6 -16.07 11.46 -18.79
CA VAL A 6 -14.70 10.96 -19.03
C VAL A 6 -13.70 11.65 -18.12
N GLU A 7 -13.75 12.97 -18.02
CA GLU A 7 -12.86 13.74 -17.12
C GLU A 7 -13.06 13.37 -15.65
N ARG A 8 -14.32 13.22 -15.18
CA ARG A 8 -14.59 12.81 -13.80
C ARG A 8 -14.00 11.44 -13.49
N ARG A 9 -14.17 10.48 -14.41
CA ARG A 9 -13.58 9.14 -14.28
C ARG A 9 -12.05 9.18 -14.31
N ALA A 10 -11.46 10.02 -15.16
CA ALA A 10 -10.01 10.22 -15.19
C ALA A 10 -9.50 10.83 -13.88
N GLN A 11 -10.26 11.75 -13.28
CA GLN A 11 -9.92 12.37 -12.00
C GLN A 11 -9.99 11.38 -10.84
N LYS A 12 -11.01 10.51 -10.80
CA LYS A 12 -11.07 9.39 -9.85
C LYS A 12 -9.83 8.50 -9.98
N LEU A 13 -9.46 8.10 -11.20
CA LEU A 13 -8.29 7.26 -11.45
C LEU A 13 -6.99 7.95 -11.01
N HIS A 14 -6.81 9.23 -11.37
CA HIS A 14 -5.66 10.04 -10.96
C HIS A 14 -5.49 10.09 -9.43
N LEU A 15 -6.58 10.38 -8.69
CA LEU A 15 -6.55 10.43 -7.23
C LEU A 15 -6.27 9.05 -6.62
N ALA A 16 -6.92 8.01 -7.13
CA ALA A 16 -6.81 6.67 -6.58
C ALA A 16 -5.42 6.06 -6.80
N THR A 17 -4.77 6.32 -7.94
CA THR A 17 -3.51 5.66 -8.30
C THR A 17 -2.31 6.57 -8.39
N GLY A 18 -2.47 7.89 -8.24
CA GLY A 18 -1.38 8.85 -8.40
C GLY A 18 -0.81 8.93 -9.83
N MET A 19 -1.44 8.28 -10.81
CA MET A 19 -1.06 8.33 -12.23
C MET A 19 -1.19 9.76 -12.76
N GLY A 20 -0.28 10.20 -13.63
CA GLY A 20 -0.37 11.55 -14.23
C GLY A 20 -1.71 11.79 -14.94
N TRP A 21 -2.22 13.03 -14.88
CA TRP A 21 -3.54 13.37 -15.44
C TRP A 21 -3.70 12.96 -16.90
N THR A 22 -2.70 13.22 -17.73
CA THR A 22 -2.71 12.87 -19.16
C THR A 22 -2.85 11.37 -19.38
N ASP A 23 -2.13 10.55 -18.60
CA ASP A 23 -2.19 9.09 -18.68
C ASP A 23 -3.51 8.54 -18.16
N ALA A 24 -4.02 9.10 -17.06
CA ALA A 24 -5.33 8.75 -16.53
C ALA A 24 -6.43 9.06 -17.56
N LEU A 25 -6.39 10.22 -18.20
CA LEU A 25 -7.35 10.61 -19.23
C LEU A 25 -7.25 9.71 -20.47
N LYS A 26 -6.03 9.41 -20.93
CA LYS A 26 -5.79 8.48 -22.03
C LYS A 26 -6.36 7.10 -21.72
N ARG A 27 -6.13 6.60 -20.50
CA ARG A 27 -6.64 5.31 -20.04
C ARG A 27 -8.17 5.27 -20.04
N VAL A 28 -8.82 6.28 -19.46
CA VAL A 28 -10.28 6.30 -19.39
C VAL A 28 -10.92 6.38 -20.77
N LYS A 29 -10.31 7.11 -21.71
CA LYS A 29 -10.78 7.18 -23.10
C LYS A 29 -10.70 5.84 -23.84
N SER A 30 -9.74 4.97 -23.49
CA SER A 30 -9.60 3.64 -24.11
C SER A 30 -10.41 2.55 -23.41
N LEU A 31 -10.94 2.82 -22.22
CA LEU A 31 -11.74 1.87 -21.46
C LEU A 31 -13.20 1.85 -21.92
N PRO A 32 -13.88 0.69 -21.87
CA PRO A 32 -15.32 0.64 -22.01
C PRO A 32 -16.05 1.57 -21.01
N PRO A 33 -17.21 2.16 -21.37
CA PRO A 33 -17.90 3.16 -20.54
C PRO A 33 -18.29 2.72 -19.12
N ALA A 34 -18.35 1.41 -18.85
CA ALA A 34 -18.74 0.84 -17.55
C ALA A 34 -17.69 -0.12 -16.96
N SER A 35 -16.50 -0.25 -17.56
CA SER A 35 -15.46 -1.09 -16.98
C SER A 35 -14.90 -0.46 -15.70
N PRO A 36 -14.45 -1.25 -14.71
CA PRO A 36 -13.71 -0.69 -13.58
C PRO A 36 -12.47 0.08 -14.07
N LEU A 37 -12.16 1.19 -13.41
CA LEU A 37 -11.02 2.06 -13.68
C LEU A 37 -9.71 1.43 -13.23
N ILE A 38 -9.76 0.70 -12.12
CA ILE A 38 -8.65 -0.08 -11.59
C ILE A 38 -9.05 -1.55 -11.66
N PRO A 39 -8.43 -2.36 -12.52
CA PRO A 39 -8.76 -3.78 -12.62
C PRO A 39 -8.41 -4.52 -11.33
N GLU A 40 -9.16 -5.58 -11.02
CA GLU A 40 -8.76 -6.54 -10.00
C GLU A 40 -7.54 -7.35 -10.49
N ALA A 41 -6.66 -7.74 -9.56
CA ALA A 41 -5.55 -8.61 -9.87
C ALA A 41 -6.06 -10.03 -10.13
N GLN A 42 -5.43 -10.74 -11.05
CA GLN A 42 -5.56 -12.20 -11.10
C GLN A 42 -5.06 -12.81 -9.77
N PRO A 43 -5.56 -13.97 -9.34
CA PRO A 43 -5.23 -14.52 -8.02
C PRO A 43 -3.73 -14.66 -7.73
N SER A 44 -2.93 -15.08 -8.71
CA SER A 44 -1.47 -15.20 -8.54
C SER A 44 -0.78 -13.85 -8.34
N GLN A 45 -1.22 -12.85 -9.12
CA GLN A 45 -0.74 -11.48 -9.04
C GLN A 45 -1.18 -10.82 -7.72
N ALA A 46 -2.41 -11.08 -7.26
CA ALA A 46 -2.89 -10.58 -5.97
C ALA A 46 -2.02 -11.07 -4.81
N VAL A 47 -1.62 -12.35 -4.84
CA VAL A 47 -0.70 -12.93 -3.84
C VAL A 47 0.67 -12.24 -3.89
N LEU A 48 1.23 -12.03 -5.09
CA LEU A 48 2.51 -11.33 -5.25
C LEU A 48 2.44 -9.89 -4.70
N GLU A 49 1.37 -9.16 -5.01
CA GLU A 49 1.13 -7.81 -4.50
C GLU A 49 0.93 -7.78 -2.98
N SER A 50 0.26 -8.78 -2.41
CA SER A 50 0.06 -8.87 -0.96
C SER A 50 1.38 -8.95 -0.19
N TYR A 51 2.42 -9.54 -0.79
CA TYR A 51 3.76 -9.58 -0.22
C TYR A 51 4.43 -8.22 -0.20
N ILE A 52 4.30 -7.42 -1.26
CA ILE A 52 4.83 -6.06 -1.31
C ILE A 52 4.22 -5.22 -0.19
N LEU A 53 2.88 -5.21 -0.10
CA LEU A 53 2.23 -4.43 0.95
C LEU A 53 2.61 -4.92 2.35
N SER A 54 2.69 -6.24 2.55
CA SER A 54 3.10 -6.80 3.85
C SER A 54 4.54 -6.44 4.23
N GLY A 55 5.47 -6.47 3.27
CA GLY A 55 6.86 -6.11 3.48
C GLY A 55 7.04 -4.62 3.80
N HIS A 56 6.18 -3.76 3.27
CA HIS A 56 6.27 -2.31 3.47
C HIS A 56 5.24 -1.75 4.44
N ALA A 57 4.49 -2.62 5.12
CA ALA A 57 3.46 -2.19 6.06
C ALA A 57 4.06 -1.35 7.20
N TRP A 58 5.35 -1.55 7.52
CA TRP A 58 6.05 -0.82 8.58
C TRP A 58 7.40 -0.30 8.07
N PRO A 59 7.42 0.81 7.30
CA PRO A 59 8.65 1.27 6.68
C PRO A 59 9.65 1.76 7.73
N LEU A 60 10.91 1.30 7.63
CA LEU A 60 12.00 1.75 8.50
C LEU A 60 12.48 3.15 8.12
N ILE A 61 12.21 3.57 6.89
CA ILE A 61 12.53 4.90 6.39
C ILE A 61 11.33 5.85 6.45
N ASP A 62 11.64 7.14 6.49
CA ASP A 62 10.70 8.23 6.70
C ASP A 62 10.01 8.68 5.41
N THR A 63 9.13 7.83 4.87
CA THR A 63 8.42 8.13 3.63
C THR A 63 7.43 9.31 3.76
N ARG A 64 7.36 10.13 2.70
CA ARG A 64 6.34 11.20 2.55
C ARG A 64 5.08 10.65 1.90
N ASN A 65 5.28 9.75 0.94
CA ASN A 65 4.18 9.08 0.26
C ASN A 65 3.73 7.87 1.08
N PRO A 66 2.45 7.44 1.00
CA PRO A 66 1.97 6.23 1.68
C PRO A 66 2.86 5.02 1.31
N TRP A 67 3.59 4.50 2.30
CA TRP A 67 4.62 3.45 2.14
C TRP A 67 5.69 3.76 1.07
N GLY A 68 5.95 5.04 0.80
CA GLY A 68 6.87 5.49 -0.24
C GLY A 68 6.35 5.40 -1.67
N ILE A 69 5.10 4.97 -1.88
CA ILE A 69 4.54 4.74 -3.21
C ILE A 69 3.98 6.05 -3.77
N ARG A 70 4.61 6.61 -4.80
CA ARG A 70 4.17 7.80 -5.54
C ARG A 70 2.97 7.53 -6.44
N SER A 71 3.03 6.46 -7.21
CA SER A 71 1.96 6.06 -8.13
C SER A 71 1.89 4.55 -8.35
N ALA A 72 0.75 4.11 -8.84
CA ALA A 72 0.48 2.75 -9.28
C ALA A 72 -0.11 2.76 -10.71
N ASP A 73 0.40 1.91 -11.61
CA ASP A 73 -0.26 1.58 -12.88
C ASP A 73 -0.69 0.09 -12.86
N PRO A 74 -1.95 -0.19 -12.47
CA PRO A 74 -2.45 -1.54 -12.32
C PRO A 74 -2.90 -2.16 -13.65
N ARG A 75 -2.61 -3.45 -13.81
CA ARG A 75 -3.13 -4.38 -14.81
C ARG A 75 -3.62 -5.66 -14.12
N PRO A 76 -4.42 -6.51 -14.76
CA PRO A 76 -4.85 -7.77 -14.14
C PRO A 76 -3.68 -8.69 -13.75
N ASP A 77 -2.64 -8.76 -14.59
CA ASP A 77 -1.50 -9.66 -14.46
C ASP A 77 -0.19 -8.95 -14.08
N SER A 78 -0.20 -7.63 -13.93
CA SER A 78 1.00 -6.86 -13.61
C SER A 78 0.68 -5.59 -12.84
N LEU A 79 1.68 -5.09 -12.12
CA LEU A 79 1.59 -3.82 -11.41
C LEU A 79 2.89 -3.06 -11.55
N THR A 80 2.82 -1.81 -12.01
CA THR A 80 3.96 -0.89 -11.94
C THR A 80 3.78 0.02 -10.73
N LEU A 81 4.77 0.08 -9.86
CA LEU A 81 4.81 0.96 -8.70
C LEU A 81 5.96 1.95 -8.85
N THR A 82 5.67 3.24 -8.75
CA THR A 82 6.74 4.25 -8.68
C THR A 82 6.96 4.62 -7.23
N PHE A 83 8.16 4.39 -6.72
CA PHE A 83 8.55 4.77 -5.36
C PHE A 83 9.23 6.13 -5.34
N GLU A 84 9.26 6.74 -4.17
CA GLU A 84 10.11 7.89 -3.92
C GLU A 84 11.54 7.48 -3.57
N ASN A 85 12.51 8.25 -4.06
CA ASN A 85 13.93 8.03 -3.80
C ASN A 85 14.61 9.24 -3.13
N ASP A 86 14.01 10.42 -3.25
CA ASP A 86 14.49 11.71 -2.74
C ASP A 86 13.96 11.99 -1.32
N VAL A 87 14.17 11.07 -0.39
CA VAL A 87 13.67 11.21 0.97
C VAL A 87 14.82 11.54 1.91
N THR A 88 14.67 12.61 2.70
CA THR A 88 15.62 12.97 3.75
C THR A 88 15.64 11.84 4.79
N GLN A 89 16.74 11.12 4.88
CA GLN A 89 16.89 10.04 5.87
C GLN A 89 17.54 10.56 7.14
N SER A 90 17.06 10.09 8.29
CA SER A 90 17.70 10.32 9.59
C SER A 90 19.06 9.63 9.68
N LEU A 91 19.23 8.52 8.96
CA LEU A 91 20.47 7.75 8.85
C LEU A 91 20.98 7.82 7.41
N ALA A 92 22.20 8.33 7.22
CA ALA A 92 22.81 8.52 5.91
C ALA A 92 22.97 7.21 5.10
N SER A 93 22.98 6.06 5.78
CA SER A 93 23.10 4.74 5.18
C SER A 93 21.78 4.17 4.66
N GLU A 94 20.63 4.75 5.03
CA GLU A 94 19.32 4.28 4.61
C GLU A 94 18.92 4.86 3.25
N SER A 95 18.17 4.09 2.48
CA SER A 95 17.61 4.53 1.19
C SER A 95 16.38 3.69 0.86
N MET A 96 15.56 4.17 -0.08
CA MET A 96 14.43 3.38 -0.55
C MET A 96 14.89 2.07 -1.22
N ALA A 97 16.00 2.09 -1.96
CA ALA A 97 16.58 0.87 -2.54
C ALA A 97 16.88 -0.18 -1.46
N ARG A 98 17.50 0.22 -0.35
CA ARG A 98 17.79 -0.69 0.78
C ARG A 98 16.52 -1.19 1.46
N GLU A 99 15.55 -0.30 1.68
CA GLU A 99 14.26 -0.66 2.26
C GLU A 99 13.52 -1.70 1.41
N LEU A 100 13.53 -1.54 0.09
CA LEU A 100 12.97 -2.52 -0.84
C LEU A 100 13.73 -3.84 -0.80
N ILE A 101 15.06 -3.82 -0.82
CA ILE A 101 15.86 -5.05 -0.80
C ILE A 101 15.63 -5.83 0.50
N ARG A 102 15.68 -5.14 1.65
CA ARG A 102 15.46 -5.69 2.99
C ARG A 102 14.11 -6.40 3.12
N ASN A 103 13.06 -5.78 2.58
CA ASN A 103 11.70 -6.27 2.74
C ASN A 103 11.26 -7.25 1.65
N LEU A 104 11.86 -7.21 0.45
CA LEU A 104 11.38 -7.96 -0.70
C LEU A 104 12.31 -9.10 -1.13
N VAL A 105 13.63 -8.94 -1.04
CA VAL A 105 14.57 -9.97 -1.53
C VAL A 105 14.56 -11.16 -0.56
N PRO A 106 14.27 -12.38 -1.04
CA PRO A 106 14.12 -13.53 -0.16
C PRO A 106 15.45 -13.90 0.48
N CYS A 107 15.45 -14.00 1.81
CA CYS A 107 16.56 -14.51 2.60
C CYS A 107 16.07 -15.53 3.62
N PHE A 108 16.97 -16.38 4.11
CA PHE A 108 16.71 -17.35 5.17
C PHE A 108 17.74 -17.21 6.29
N ASP A 109 17.33 -17.48 7.52
CA ASP A 109 18.21 -17.50 8.69
C ASP A 109 18.78 -18.90 9.00
N GLU A 110 19.55 -19.02 10.07
CA GLU A 110 20.14 -20.28 10.55
C GLU A 110 19.11 -21.38 10.88
N HIS A 111 17.86 -21.00 11.17
CA HIS A 111 16.75 -21.93 11.41
C HIS A 111 15.99 -22.28 10.13
N GLY A 112 16.37 -21.70 8.99
CA GLY A 112 15.74 -21.88 7.69
C GLY A 112 14.42 -21.12 7.54
N GLU A 113 14.10 -20.19 8.45
CA GLU A 113 12.92 -19.33 8.31
C GLU A 113 13.16 -18.29 7.22
N VAL A 114 12.20 -18.16 6.31
CA VAL A 114 12.35 -17.33 5.10
C VAL A 114 11.63 -15.98 5.28
N ARG A 115 12.37 -14.88 5.08
CA ARG A 115 11.83 -13.52 4.97
C ARG A 115 11.84 -13.04 3.51
N GLY A 116 11.21 -11.90 3.24
CA GLY A 116 11.05 -11.36 1.89
C GLY A 116 9.93 -12.06 1.11
N ILE A 117 10.02 -12.04 -0.22
CA ILE A 117 9.06 -12.71 -1.11
C ILE A 117 9.63 -14.06 -1.55
N PRO A 118 9.14 -15.20 -1.00
CA PRO A 118 9.66 -16.52 -1.35
C PRO A 118 9.48 -16.82 -2.84
N GLY A 119 10.56 -17.26 -3.48
CA GLY A 119 10.62 -17.56 -4.91
C GLY A 119 10.71 -16.33 -5.80
N ALA A 120 10.80 -15.12 -5.27
CA ALA A 120 10.97 -13.92 -6.10
C ALA A 120 12.36 -13.82 -6.71
N ARG A 121 12.42 -13.33 -7.94
CA ARG A 121 13.63 -12.99 -8.69
C ARG A 121 13.52 -11.56 -9.15
N PHE A 122 14.66 -10.89 -9.08
CA PHE A 122 14.79 -9.47 -9.33
C PHE A 122 15.68 -9.27 -10.54
N THR A 123 15.28 -8.39 -11.45
CA THR A 123 16.07 -7.98 -12.60
C THR A 123 16.05 -6.47 -12.66
N ALA A 124 17.17 -5.84 -12.32
CA ALA A 124 17.35 -4.40 -12.42
C ALA A 124 17.83 -4.05 -13.83
N ASN A 125 17.14 -3.13 -14.49
CA ASN A 125 17.52 -2.57 -15.79
C ASN A 125 17.12 -1.09 -15.87
N THR A 126 17.36 -0.46 -17.02
CA THR A 126 17.03 0.96 -17.25
C THR A 126 15.54 1.26 -17.15
N ASP A 127 14.68 0.25 -17.34
CA ASP A 127 13.23 0.38 -17.27
C ASP A 127 12.68 0.12 -15.84
N GLY A 128 13.57 -0.09 -14.85
CA GLY A 128 13.25 -0.31 -13.46
C GLY A 128 13.66 -1.69 -12.91
N ILE A 129 13.20 -2.01 -11.71
CA ILE A 129 13.43 -3.32 -11.09
C ILE A 129 12.21 -4.21 -11.32
N GLN A 130 12.37 -5.26 -12.11
CA GLN A 130 11.33 -6.25 -12.35
C GLN A 130 11.37 -7.35 -11.29
N ILE A 131 10.22 -7.69 -10.75
CA ILE A 131 10.01 -8.74 -9.76
C ILE A 131 9.09 -9.79 -10.36
N ARG A 132 9.55 -11.04 -10.39
CA ARG A 132 8.76 -12.20 -10.81
C ARG A 132 8.91 -13.32 -9.81
N ARG A 133 7.85 -14.08 -9.56
CA ARG A 133 7.88 -15.26 -8.68
C ARG A 133 7.99 -16.53 -9.51
N LEU A 134 8.93 -17.40 -9.15
CA LEU A 134 9.15 -18.67 -9.86
C LEU A 134 7.87 -19.52 -9.88
N GLY A 135 7.49 -20.00 -11.06
CA GLY A 135 6.33 -20.88 -11.25
C GLY A 135 4.97 -20.20 -11.12
N MET A 136 4.91 -18.86 -11.08
CA MET A 136 3.65 -18.11 -11.03
C MET A 136 3.58 -17.05 -12.12
N PRO A 137 2.44 -16.89 -12.80
CA PRO A 137 2.25 -15.80 -13.72
C PRO A 137 2.09 -14.48 -12.96
N GLY A 138 2.55 -13.42 -13.61
CA GLY A 138 2.45 -12.05 -13.14
C GLY A 138 3.82 -11.41 -12.87
N SER A 139 3.82 -10.09 -12.75
CA SER A 139 5.04 -9.32 -12.51
C SER A 139 4.78 -8.00 -11.82
N ILE A 140 5.77 -7.52 -11.09
CA ILE A 140 5.79 -6.16 -10.55
C ILE A 140 6.99 -5.43 -11.13
N THR A 141 6.78 -4.19 -11.57
CA THR A 141 7.87 -3.30 -11.98
C THR A 141 7.97 -2.17 -10.97
N VAL A 142 9.15 -2.00 -10.37
CA VAL A 142 9.46 -0.90 -9.47
C VAL A 142 10.18 0.19 -10.25
N LEU A 143 9.61 1.38 -10.24
CA LEU A 143 10.16 2.60 -10.82
C LEU A 143 10.54 3.60 -9.73
N GLY A 144 11.25 4.65 -10.12
CA GLY A 144 11.71 5.71 -9.22
C GLY A 144 12.98 5.36 -8.46
N ILE A 145 13.42 4.10 -8.51
CA ILE A 145 14.67 3.60 -7.97
C ILE A 145 15.61 3.29 -9.13
N PRO A 146 16.68 4.07 -9.32
CA PRO A 146 17.68 3.79 -10.33
C PRO A 146 18.32 2.42 -10.15
N ALA A 147 18.69 1.77 -11.26
CA ALA A 147 19.29 0.44 -11.21
C ALA A 147 20.64 0.46 -10.48
N GLU A 148 21.40 1.54 -10.63
CA GLU A 148 22.65 1.79 -9.93
C GLU A 148 22.47 1.84 -8.41
N ASP A 149 21.42 2.51 -7.91
CA ASP A 149 21.12 2.59 -6.48
C ASP A 149 20.75 1.21 -5.93
N TRP A 150 19.96 0.45 -6.68
CA TRP A 150 19.63 -0.94 -6.31
C TRP A 150 20.87 -1.83 -6.25
N LEU A 151 21.73 -1.76 -7.27
CA LEU A 151 22.94 -2.57 -7.35
C LEU A 151 23.97 -2.18 -6.28
N ALA A 152 24.04 -0.89 -5.91
CA ALA A 152 24.89 -0.41 -4.82
C ALA A 152 24.34 -0.80 -3.44
N ALA A 153 23.02 -0.83 -3.25
CA ALA A 153 22.37 -1.19 -1.98
C ALA A 153 22.44 -2.69 -1.67
N LEU A 154 22.44 -3.56 -2.70
CA LEU A 154 22.43 -5.01 -2.53
C LEU A 154 23.62 -5.59 -1.74
N PRO A 155 24.90 -5.23 -2.01
CA PRO A 155 26.02 -5.72 -1.21
C PRO A 155 25.97 -5.23 0.25
N LEU A 156 25.53 -3.99 0.49
CA LEU A 156 25.39 -3.45 1.85
C LEU A 156 24.35 -4.24 2.66
N GLN A 157 23.20 -4.54 2.04
CA GLN A 157 22.17 -5.34 2.70
C GLN A 157 22.59 -6.82 2.85
N ARG A 158 23.45 -7.33 1.95
CA ARG A 158 24.06 -8.66 2.09
C ARG A 158 24.95 -8.73 3.33
N GLU A 159 25.81 -7.73 3.55
CA GLU A 159 26.70 -7.66 4.70
C GLU A 159 25.91 -7.62 6.03
N GLU A 160 24.87 -6.79 6.09
CA GLU A 160 23.96 -6.75 7.25
C GLU A 160 23.25 -8.09 7.49
N ASN A 161 22.73 -8.70 6.42
CA ASN A 161 22.10 -10.02 6.53
C ASN A 161 23.10 -11.06 7.03
N ALA A 162 24.34 -11.07 6.52
CA ALA A 162 25.37 -12.00 6.96
C ALA A 162 25.74 -11.80 8.44
N ALA A 163 25.80 -10.55 8.91
CA ALA A 163 26.00 -10.25 10.34
C ALA A 163 24.86 -10.79 11.23
N ASP A 164 23.64 -10.83 10.69
CA ASP A 164 22.44 -11.42 11.32
C ASP A 164 22.29 -12.94 11.10
N GLY A 165 23.27 -13.62 10.49
CA GLY A 165 23.18 -15.06 10.16
C GLY A 165 22.16 -15.39 9.07
N ARG A 166 21.85 -14.43 8.20
CA ARG A 166 20.89 -14.55 7.08
C ARG A 166 21.60 -14.60 5.73
N HIS A 167 21.05 -15.39 4.82
CA HIS A 167 21.58 -15.58 3.47
C HIS A 167 20.50 -15.45 2.41
N TYR A 168 20.84 -14.90 1.25
CA TYR A 168 19.88 -14.76 0.16
C TYR A 168 19.55 -16.11 -0.50
N CYS A 169 18.25 -16.38 -0.69
CA CYS A 169 17.78 -17.64 -1.28
C CYS A 169 18.23 -17.83 -2.74
N HIS A 170 18.36 -16.73 -3.48
CA HIS A 170 18.64 -16.76 -4.92
C HIS A 170 20.11 -17.01 -5.27
N GLU A 171 21.05 -16.76 -4.34
CA GLU A 171 22.49 -16.92 -4.59
C GLU A 171 22.88 -18.37 -4.92
N PRO A 172 22.56 -19.39 -4.09
CA PRO A 172 22.84 -20.79 -4.42
C PRO A 172 21.85 -21.37 -5.43
N SER A 173 20.81 -20.64 -5.83
CA SER A 173 19.70 -21.15 -6.65
C SER A 173 19.03 -20.03 -7.48
N PRO A 174 19.73 -19.46 -8.47
CA PRO A 174 19.23 -18.29 -9.21
C PRO A 174 17.99 -18.59 -10.05
N HIS A 175 17.84 -19.81 -10.58
CA HIS A 175 16.74 -20.19 -11.48
C HIS A 175 15.78 -21.22 -10.89
N ARG A 176 15.95 -21.58 -9.62
CA ARG A 176 15.11 -22.56 -8.93
C ARG A 176 14.86 -22.12 -7.50
N TRP A 177 13.78 -22.60 -6.92
CA TRP A 177 13.51 -22.40 -5.50
C TRP A 177 14.64 -22.96 -4.62
N HIS A 178 15.06 -22.23 -3.60
CA HIS A 178 15.95 -22.75 -2.57
C HIS A 178 15.25 -23.82 -1.71
N ARG A 179 16.01 -24.66 -1.00
CA ARG A 179 15.44 -25.70 -0.13
C ARG A 179 14.63 -25.10 1.03
N SER A 180 15.10 -23.99 1.61
CA SER A 180 14.39 -23.30 2.71
C SER A 180 13.05 -22.72 2.25
N GLU A 181 12.91 -22.43 0.95
CA GLU A 181 11.67 -21.91 0.39
C GLU A 181 10.66 -23.01 0.00
N ALA A 182 10.98 -24.30 0.22
CA ALA A 182 10.11 -25.42 -0.16
C ALA A 182 8.72 -25.33 0.48
N ALA A 183 8.65 -24.80 1.71
CA ALA A 183 7.40 -24.62 2.45
C ALA A 183 6.44 -23.59 1.83
N PHE A 184 6.87 -22.82 0.84
CA PHE A 184 6.05 -21.79 0.21
C PHE A 184 5.51 -22.23 -1.17
N ARG A 185 5.89 -23.44 -1.61
CA ARG A 185 5.40 -24.06 -2.85
C ARG A 185 4.03 -24.69 -2.65
N GLU A 186 3.89 -25.50 -1.61
CA GLU A 186 2.71 -26.34 -1.35
C GLU A 186 2.04 -26.05 0.00
N PRO A 187 0.72 -26.30 0.17
CA PRO A 187 -0.04 -26.08 1.41
C PRO A 187 0.38 -26.89 2.65
N ALA A 188 1.11 -27.99 2.48
CA ALA A 188 1.27 -29.04 3.50
C ALA A 188 2.32 -28.77 4.59
N THR A 189 2.62 -27.50 4.91
CA THR A 189 3.94 -27.14 5.45
C THR A 189 3.96 -26.87 6.96
N SER A 190 5.00 -27.33 7.64
CA SER A 190 5.17 -27.33 9.10
C SER A 190 5.76 -26.03 9.68
N THR A 191 6.24 -25.07 8.88
CA THR A 191 6.85 -23.83 9.37
C THR A 191 5.80 -22.75 9.70
N VAL A 192 6.12 -21.87 10.65
CA VAL A 192 5.21 -20.78 11.07
C VAL A 192 4.99 -19.82 9.90
N LEU A 193 6.06 -19.41 9.22
CA LEU A 193 5.97 -18.49 8.08
C LEU A 193 5.29 -19.12 6.85
N GLY A 194 5.45 -20.43 6.61
CA GLY A 194 4.71 -21.15 5.58
C GLY A 194 3.20 -21.13 5.84
N ARG A 195 2.77 -21.36 7.09
CA ARG A 195 1.36 -21.20 7.48
C ARG A 195 0.87 -19.77 7.29
N HIS A 196 1.68 -18.76 7.64
CA HIS A 196 1.32 -17.36 7.38
C HIS A 196 1.19 -17.06 5.89
N HIS A 197 2.04 -17.62 5.02
CA HIS A 197 1.89 -17.49 3.56
C HIS A 197 0.53 -17.99 3.09
N HIS A 198 0.14 -19.19 3.50
CA HIS A 198 -1.14 -19.77 3.08
C HIS A 198 -2.34 -18.98 3.62
N ARG A 199 -2.22 -18.41 4.82
CA ARG A 199 -3.22 -17.49 5.40
C ARG A 199 -3.34 -16.15 4.68
N LYS A 200 -2.33 -15.71 3.92
CA LYS A 200 -2.43 -14.47 3.11
C LYS A 200 -3.30 -14.66 1.87
N ARG A 201 -3.44 -15.88 1.34
CA ARG A 201 -4.14 -16.13 0.07
C ARG A 201 -5.62 -15.75 0.09
N PRO A 202 -6.43 -16.12 1.11
CA PRO A 202 -7.86 -15.83 1.12
C PRO A 202 -8.18 -14.32 1.07
N SER A 203 -7.35 -13.47 1.67
CA SER A 203 -7.52 -12.01 1.70
C SER A 203 -6.48 -11.26 0.84
N ALA A 204 -5.82 -11.94 -0.11
CA ALA A 204 -4.81 -11.32 -0.97
C ALA A 204 -5.41 -10.22 -1.88
N TRP A 205 -6.68 -10.38 -2.27
CA TRP A 205 -7.45 -9.40 -3.02
C TRP A 205 -7.48 -8.02 -2.33
N LEU A 206 -7.61 -8.01 -1.00
CA LEU A 206 -7.69 -6.77 -0.21
C LEU A 206 -6.33 -6.07 -0.18
N ALA A 207 -5.26 -6.81 0.12
CA ALA A 207 -3.91 -6.26 0.16
C ALA A 207 -3.47 -5.72 -1.22
N SER A 208 -3.70 -6.50 -2.28
CA SER A 208 -3.49 -6.09 -3.67
C SER A 208 -4.30 -4.84 -4.01
N GLY A 209 -5.58 -4.86 -3.64
CA GLY A 209 -6.50 -3.76 -3.86
C GLY A 209 -6.07 -2.44 -3.21
N LEU A 210 -5.61 -2.51 -1.96
CA LEU A 210 -5.05 -1.39 -1.19
C LEU A 210 -3.76 -0.89 -1.82
N LEU A 211 -2.84 -1.80 -2.21
CA LEU A 211 -1.57 -1.45 -2.83
C LEU A 211 -1.78 -0.68 -4.15
N ARG A 212 -2.70 -1.13 -5.00
CA ARG A 212 -3.09 -0.47 -6.26
C ARG A 212 -3.69 0.92 -6.05
N ARG A 213 -4.11 1.24 -4.82
CA ARG A 213 -4.74 2.49 -4.41
C ARG A 213 -3.95 3.22 -3.33
N ALA A 214 -2.69 2.86 -3.08
CA ALA A 214 -1.90 3.47 -2.02
C ALA A 214 -1.87 5.02 -2.09
N PRO A 215 -1.78 5.65 -3.29
CA PRO A 215 -1.82 7.12 -3.41
C PRO A 215 -3.13 7.77 -2.97
N LEU A 216 -4.25 7.03 -2.94
CA LEU A 216 -5.55 7.55 -2.49
C LEU A 216 -5.49 8.11 -1.07
N MET A 217 -4.62 7.59 -0.20
CA MET A 217 -4.47 8.10 1.17
C MET A 217 -4.09 9.59 1.21
N ARG A 218 -3.47 10.14 0.16
CA ARG A 218 -3.15 11.57 0.05
C ARG A 218 -4.38 12.48 -0.01
N THR A 219 -5.58 11.93 -0.14
CA THR A 219 -6.82 12.70 -0.13
C THR A 219 -7.35 12.96 1.28
N ILE A 220 -6.78 12.33 2.30
CA ILE A 220 -7.23 12.45 3.70
C ILE A 220 -6.76 13.78 4.32
N GLY A 221 -5.50 14.13 4.09
CA GLY A 221 -4.84 15.27 4.73
C GLY A 221 -3.34 15.27 4.46
N LEU A 222 -2.58 16.09 5.20
CA LEU A 222 -1.13 16.14 5.09
C LEU A 222 -0.52 14.84 5.67
N PRO A 223 0.22 14.05 4.87
CA PRO A 223 0.80 12.78 5.33
C PRO A 223 1.96 13.01 6.30
N LEU A 224 1.85 12.47 7.51
CA LEU A 224 2.96 12.45 8.48
C LEU A 224 3.56 11.05 8.61
N SER A 225 2.74 10.01 8.66
CA SER A 225 3.19 8.62 8.67
C SER A 225 2.10 7.69 8.15
N THR A 226 2.50 6.60 7.51
CA THR A 226 1.59 5.52 7.10
C THR A 226 2.18 4.19 7.52
N THR A 227 1.50 3.50 8.41
CA THR A 227 1.85 2.15 8.86
C THR A 227 0.63 1.24 8.71
N ALA A 228 0.88 -0.05 8.67
CA ALA A 228 -0.15 -1.07 8.64
C ALA A 228 0.33 -2.36 9.30
N TRP A 229 -0.62 -3.16 9.73
CA TRP A 229 -0.39 -4.51 10.22
C TRP A 229 -1.65 -5.34 9.99
N THR A 230 -1.57 -6.63 10.30
CA THR A 230 -2.68 -7.55 10.11
C THR A 230 -3.03 -8.30 11.38
N ASN A 231 -4.31 -8.41 11.68
CA ASN A 231 -4.85 -9.41 12.60
C ASN A 231 -5.43 -10.58 11.80
N LEU A 232 -5.61 -11.73 12.47
CA LEU A 232 -6.36 -12.84 11.90
C LEU A 232 -7.86 -12.62 12.09
N THR A 233 -8.64 -12.99 11.08
CA THR A 233 -10.10 -12.97 11.13
C THR A 233 -10.67 -14.39 11.20
N GLU A 234 -11.89 -14.52 11.74
CA GLU A 234 -12.57 -15.81 11.91
C GLU A 234 -12.87 -16.51 10.56
N ASP A 235 -13.04 -15.73 9.49
CA ASP A 235 -13.26 -16.22 8.12
C ASP A 235 -11.99 -16.78 7.44
N GLY A 236 -10.87 -16.86 8.17
CA GLY A 236 -9.59 -17.34 7.67
C GLY A 236 -8.79 -16.32 6.85
N GLY A 237 -9.30 -15.09 6.71
CA GLY A 237 -8.60 -13.96 6.10
C GLY A 237 -7.69 -13.20 7.07
N SER A 238 -7.28 -12.00 6.64
CA SER A 238 -6.59 -11.03 7.48
C SER A 238 -7.40 -9.74 7.57
N GLU A 239 -7.50 -9.18 8.77
CA GLU A 239 -7.92 -7.79 8.98
C GLU A 239 -6.70 -6.91 8.76
N TRP A 240 -6.72 -6.09 7.71
CA TRP A 240 -5.73 -5.05 7.51
C TRP A 240 -6.09 -3.84 8.36
N ILE A 241 -5.18 -3.46 9.25
CA ILE A 241 -5.29 -2.22 10.01
C ILE A 241 -4.28 -1.25 9.43
N ILE A 242 -4.76 -0.14 8.89
CA ILE A 242 -3.93 0.96 8.38
C ILE A 242 -4.01 2.10 9.36
N GLU A 243 -2.88 2.53 9.87
CA GLU A 243 -2.76 3.77 10.63
C GLU A 243 -2.17 4.86 9.74
N TYR A 244 -2.98 5.89 9.50
CA TYR A 244 -2.62 7.05 8.73
C TYR A 244 -2.53 8.27 9.64
N ILE A 245 -1.33 8.56 10.12
CA ILE A 245 -1.06 9.75 10.92
C ILE A 245 -1.03 10.94 9.98
N ASN A 246 -1.95 11.88 10.20
CA ASN A 246 -2.14 13.01 9.31
C ASN A 246 -2.47 14.28 10.08
N GLU A 247 -2.17 15.40 9.44
CA GLU A 247 -2.68 16.70 9.84
C GLU A 247 -3.76 17.13 8.84
N PRO A 248 -5.03 17.21 9.25
CA PRO A 248 -6.08 17.77 8.42
C PRO A 248 -5.75 19.23 8.11
N LEU A 249 -5.72 19.61 6.84
CA LEU A 249 -5.68 21.02 6.46
C LEU A 249 -7.09 21.61 6.74
N ALA A 250 -7.13 22.79 7.37
CA ALA A 250 -8.33 23.38 7.99
C ALA A 250 -9.59 23.48 7.09
N ASP A 251 -10.75 23.62 7.74
CA ASP A 251 -12.15 23.73 7.25
C ASP A 251 -12.85 22.48 6.69
N THR A 252 -12.21 21.30 6.73
CA THR A 252 -12.89 20.06 6.34
C THR A 252 -13.59 19.40 7.53
N LEU A 253 -14.92 19.56 7.63
CA LEU A 253 -15.76 19.00 8.71
C LEU A 253 -15.58 17.48 8.90
N CYS A 254 -15.41 16.73 7.80
CA CYS A 254 -15.20 15.27 7.80
C CYS A 254 -14.08 14.90 6.82
N TYR A 255 -12.82 15.10 7.22
CA TYR A 255 -11.65 14.93 6.34
C TYR A 255 -11.48 13.51 5.74
N HIS A 256 -12.09 12.48 6.34
CA HIS A 256 -12.05 11.11 5.82
C HIS A 256 -13.11 10.81 4.74
N GLU A 257 -14.18 11.63 4.60
CA GLU A 257 -15.36 11.32 3.76
C GLU A 257 -14.98 11.15 2.28
N GLY A 258 -14.15 12.05 1.75
CA GLY A 258 -13.68 11.96 0.36
C GLY A 258 -12.87 10.69 0.10
N PHE A 259 -12.01 10.31 1.05
CA PHE A 259 -11.22 9.08 0.97
C PHE A 259 -12.12 7.84 1.02
N THR A 260 -13.02 7.74 2.01
CA THR A 260 -13.89 6.56 2.18
C THR A 260 -14.81 6.37 0.98
N ASN A 261 -15.37 7.47 0.44
CA ASN A 261 -16.22 7.42 -0.74
C ASN A 261 -15.47 6.92 -1.98
N LEU A 262 -14.23 7.38 -2.19
CA LEU A 262 -13.42 6.92 -3.33
C LEU A 262 -12.90 5.48 -3.14
N LEU A 263 -12.64 5.07 -1.90
CA LEU A 263 -12.19 3.72 -1.58
C LEU A 263 -13.27 2.67 -1.83
N THR A 264 -14.54 3.00 -1.63
CA THR A 264 -15.70 2.11 -1.88
C THR A 264 -16.45 2.44 -3.19
N ASP A 265 -15.93 3.35 -4.00
CA ASP A 265 -16.55 3.76 -5.26
C ASP A 265 -16.66 2.57 -6.24
N PRO A 266 -17.81 2.29 -6.85
CA PRO A 266 -17.92 1.18 -7.80
C PRO A 266 -17.05 1.30 -9.06
N ASP A 267 -16.66 2.51 -9.47
CA ASP A 267 -15.82 2.71 -10.66
C ASP A 267 -14.33 2.47 -10.36
N CYS A 268 -13.81 2.95 -9.23
CA CYS A 268 -12.38 2.93 -8.92
C CYS A 268 -12.02 2.37 -7.54
N GLY A 269 -12.98 2.17 -6.66
CA GLY A 269 -12.81 1.62 -5.32
C GLY A 269 -12.61 0.11 -5.34
N LEU A 270 -12.51 -0.45 -4.15
CA LEU A 270 -12.50 -1.89 -3.92
C LEU A 270 -13.93 -2.40 -3.80
N PRO A 271 -14.19 -3.71 -4.00
CA PRO A 271 -15.47 -4.34 -3.68
C PRO A 271 -15.68 -4.42 -2.16
N LEU A 272 -15.52 -3.30 -1.46
CA LEU A 272 -15.68 -3.12 -0.03
C LEU A 272 -17.02 -2.42 0.25
N ALA A 273 -17.71 -2.89 1.28
CA ALA A 273 -18.82 -2.18 1.90
C ALA A 273 -18.35 -1.65 3.27
N GLY A 274 -18.58 -0.36 3.51
CA GLY A 274 -18.37 0.22 4.83
C GLY A 274 -19.34 -0.39 5.83
N THR A 275 -18.83 -0.96 6.91
CA THR A 275 -19.65 -1.60 7.95
C THR A 275 -19.89 -0.68 9.13
N GLU A 276 -18.91 0.17 9.45
CA GLU A 276 -18.95 1.02 10.64
C GLU A 276 -18.03 2.24 10.46
N LEU A 277 -18.41 3.36 11.08
CA LEU A 277 -17.60 4.58 11.14
C LEU A 277 -17.65 5.18 12.55
N ASP A 278 -16.51 5.17 13.24
CA ASP A 278 -16.32 5.92 14.47
C ASP A 278 -15.79 7.32 14.10
N CYS A 279 -16.67 8.32 14.04
CA CYS A 279 -16.28 9.68 13.66
C CYS A 279 -16.02 10.57 14.89
N CYS A 280 -14.82 11.14 14.93
CA CYS A 280 -14.37 12.07 15.97
C CYS A 280 -13.95 13.44 15.41
N CYS A 281 -14.29 13.78 14.16
CA CYS A 281 -13.85 15.02 13.51
C CYS A 281 -14.28 16.30 14.25
N GLY A 282 -15.42 16.26 14.96
CA GLY A 282 -15.95 17.36 15.77
C GLY A 282 -15.39 17.42 17.20
N LEU A 283 -14.53 16.48 17.61
CA LEU A 283 -13.89 16.51 18.91
C LEU A 283 -12.60 17.36 18.88
N PRO A 284 -12.20 17.95 20.02
CA PRO A 284 -10.94 18.67 20.13
C PRO A 284 -9.74 17.84 19.63
N PRO A 285 -8.70 18.46 19.02
CA PRO A 285 -7.52 17.75 18.51
C PRO A 285 -6.77 16.92 19.57
N GLU A 286 -6.92 17.30 20.84
CA GLU A 286 -6.34 16.65 22.02
C GLU A 286 -7.06 15.34 22.39
N SER A 287 -8.26 15.09 21.83
CA SER A 287 -8.95 13.81 21.99
C SER A 287 -8.11 12.70 21.38
N TYR A 288 -7.75 11.72 22.22
CA TYR A 288 -6.89 10.58 21.87
C TYR A 288 -7.44 9.73 20.70
N TRP A 289 -8.71 9.92 20.35
CA TRP A 289 -9.48 9.07 19.46
C TRP A 289 -9.59 9.73 18.08
N GLY A 290 -8.68 9.37 17.17
CA GLY A 290 -8.88 9.66 15.73
C GLY A 290 -10.09 8.91 15.16
N CYS A 291 -10.53 9.26 13.95
CA CYS A 291 -11.65 8.56 13.32
C CYS A 291 -11.26 7.14 12.91
N ARG A 292 -12.23 6.23 12.82
CA ARG A 292 -12.00 4.85 12.34
C ARG A 292 -13.06 4.45 11.34
N PHE A 293 -12.63 3.93 10.20
CA PHE A 293 -13.50 3.35 9.18
C PHE A 293 -13.28 1.85 9.12
N TYR A 294 -14.37 1.09 9.18
CA TYR A 294 -14.35 -0.36 9.07
C TYR A 294 -15.08 -0.78 7.80
N ALA A 295 -14.50 -1.74 7.08
CA ALA A 295 -15.10 -2.28 5.87
C ALA A 295 -14.80 -3.76 5.71
N ARG A 296 -15.69 -4.44 4.98
CA ARG A 296 -15.56 -5.85 4.59
C ARG A 296 -15.94 -6.02 3.13
N SER A 297 -15.68 -7.19 2.55
CA SER A 297 -16.09 -7.49 1.19
C SER A 297 -17.60 -7.36 1.01
N GLY A 298 -18.05 -6.59 0.02
CA GLY A 298 -19.45 -6.54 -0.37
C GLY A 298 -19.95 -7.84 -1.00
N THR A 299 -19.04 -8.72 -1.42
CA THR A 299 -19.31 -10.02 -2.06
C THR A 299 -18.97 -11.23 -1.19
N GLY A 300 -18.59 -11.02 0.09
CA GLY A 300 -18.27 -12.11 1.02
C GLY A 300 -16.87 -12.74 0.88
N GLN A 301 -15.93 -12.12 0.13
CA GLN A 301 -14.54 -12.54 0.13
C GLN A 301 -13.90 -12.36 1.53
N PRO A 302 -13.05 -13.30 1.99
CA PRO A 302 -12.43 -13.22 3.31
C PRO A 302 -11.55 -11.98 3.53
N GLY A 303 -11.56 -11.46 4.76
CA GLY A 303 -10.75 -10.34 5.20
C GLY A 303 -11.57 -9.09 5.55
N ALA A 304 -10.92 -8.22 6.31
CA ALA A 304 -11.51 -6.97 6.79
C ALA A 304 -10.51 -5.81 6.68
N LEU A 305 -11.03 -4.59 6.67
CA LEU A 305 -10.24 -3.38 6.65
C LEU A 305 -10.64 -2.49 7.82
N GLN A 306 -9.65 -1.99 8.55
CA GLN A 306 -9.75 -0.88 9.46
C GLN A 306 -8.79 0.23 8.99
N VAL A 307 -9.31 1.43 8.73
CA VAL A 307 -8.49 2.63 8.51
C VAL A 307 -8.62 3.54 9.71
N ARG A 308 -7.49 3.82 10.36
CA ARG A 308 -7.38 4.71 11.52
C ARG A 308 -6.81 6.04 11.06
N PHE A 309 -7.62 7.08 11.19
CA PHE A 309 -7.22 8.43 10.86
C PHE A 309 -6.68 9.14 12.10
N SER A 310 -5.46 8.79 12.47
CA SER A 310 -4.82 9.25 13.70
C SER A 310 -4.37 10.71 13.58
N ARG A 311 -4.80 11.56 14.53
CA ARG A 311 -4.29 12.95 14.70
C ARG A 311 -3.08 13.04 15.64
N ARG A 312 -2.58 11.89 16.12
CA ARG A 312 -1.56 11.78 17.16
C ARG A 312 -0.29 12.56 16.76
N SER A 313 0.09 13.53 17.60
CA SER A 313 1.41 14.15 17.60
C SER A 313 2.41 13.26 18.36
N GLY A 314 2.72 12.07 17.81
CA GLY A 314 3.87 11.31 18.31
C GLY A 314 5.18 12.02 17.92
N ASP A 315 6.31 11.61 18.51
CA ASP A 315 7.63 12.22 18.24
C ASP A 315 7.94 12.33 16.73
N ARG A 316 7.57 11.30 15.95
CA ARG A 316 7.72 11.28 14.49
C ARG A 316 6.91 12.37 13.78
N ALA A 317 5.68 12.62 14.24
CA ALA A 317 4.84 13.71 13.72
C ALA A 317 5.36 15.09 14.16
N HIS A 318 5.90 15.21 15.38
CA HIS A 318 6.50 16.45 15.88
C HIS A 318 7.77 16.83 15.12
N PHE A 319 8.63 15.85 14.81
CA PHE A 319 9.86 16.03 14.03
C PHE A 319 9.62 16.75 12.69
N TYR A 320 8.56 16.40 11.96
CA TYR A 320 8.30 17.07 10.67
C TYR A 320 7.75 18.48 10.85
N LYS A 321 6.96 18.73 11.89
CA LYS A 321 6.43 20.07 12.17
C LYS A 321 7.54 21.08 12.50
N THR A 322 8.67 20.60 13.04
CA THR A 322 9.84 21.43 13.34
C THR A 322 10.84 21.52 12.18
N ASN A 323 10.59 20.85 11.04
CA ASN A 323 11.35 20.96 9.79
C ASN A 323 10.48 21.59 8.68
N PRO A 324 10.48 22.94 8.52
CA PRO A 324 9.57 23.65 7.63
C PRO A 324 9.65 23.21 6.16
N THR A 325 10.86 22.92 5.66
CA THR A 325 11.08 22.50 4.28
C THR A 325 10.44 21.13 4.01
N GLU A 326 10.62 20.17 4.92
CA GLU A 326 10.04 18.83 4.79
C GLU A 326 8.51 18.86 4.97
N TYR A 327 8.04 19.70 5.90
CA TYR A 327 6.62 19.93 6.11
C TYR A 327 5.93 20.48 4.84
N GLU A 328 6.53 21.46 4.17
CA GLU A 328 5.98 22.03 2.94
C GLU A 328 5.97 21.01 1.79
N LYS A 329 7.03 20.19 1.65
CA LYS A 329 7.03 19.08 0.67
C LYS A 329 5.88 18.10 0.91
N ARG A 330 5.59 17.76 2.17
CA ARG A 330 4.46 16.89 2.54
C ARG A 330 3.12 17.56 2.26
N ARG A 331 3.01 18.86 2.53
CA ARG A 331 1.81 19.65 2.21
C ARG A 331 1.47 19.61 0.72
N GLN A 332 2.47 19.68 -0.15
CA GLN A 332 2.29 19.59 -1.62
C GLN A 332 1.78 18.22 -2.09
N LEU A 333 1.93 17.17 -1.28
CA LEU A 333 1.39 15.84 -1.61
C LEU A 333 -0.11 15.73 -1.39
N TYR A 334 -0.71 16.57 -0.54
CA TYR A 334 -2.15 16.51 -0.28
C TYR A 334 -2.94 16.78 -1.56
N GLN A 335 -3.90 15.91 -1.86
CA GLN A 335 -4.76 15.99 -3.03
C GLN A 335 -6.22 16.10 -2.60
N PRO A 336 -6.79 17.31 -2.46
CA PRO A 336 -8.18 17.46 -2.01
C PRO A 336 -9.14 16.79 -3.01
N VAL A 337 -10.14 16.08 -2.48
CA VAL A 337 -11.20 15.51 -3.33
C VAL A 337 -12.12 16.64 -3.80
N PRO A 338 -12.27 16.85 -5.12
CA PRO A 338 -13.20 17.84 -5.66
C PRO A 338 -14.63 17.55 -5.23
N ALA A 339 -15.40 18.59 -4.89
CA ALA A 339 -16.78 18.47 -4.42
C ALA A 339 -17.71 17.68 -5.36
N HIS A 340 -17.47 17.68 -6.68
CA HIS A 340 -18.27 16.90 -7.64
C HIS A 340 -17.97 15.39 -7.62
N LEU A 341 -16.87 14.97 -6.99
CA LEU A 341 -16.54 13.57 -6.72
C LEU A 341 -16.96 13.14 -5.30
N SER A 342 -17.06 14.08 -4.36
CA SER A 342 -17.42 13.82 -2.96
C SER A 342 -18.92 13.54 -2.72
N ARG A 343 -19.75 13.34 -3.75
CA ARG A 343 -21.20 13.17 -3.55
C ARG A 343 -21.48 11.90 -2.73
N ARG A 344 -22.18 12.11 -1.60
CA ARG A 344 -22.69 11.06 -0.71
C ARG A 344 -23.45 10.00 -1.50
N HIS A 345 -23.01 8.74 -1.42
CA HIS A 345 -23.94 7.63 -1.54
C HIS A 345 -24.85 7.65 -0.29
N ALA A 346 -26.15 7.63 -0.53
CA ALA A 346 -27.20 7.93 0.46
C ALA A 346 -27.49 6.76 1.43
N GLU A 347 -26.49 5.99 1.82
CA GLU A 347 -26.64 5.01 2.91
C GLU A 347 -25.97 5.56 4.17
N PRO A 348 -26.73 5.84 5.25
CA PRO A 348 -26.14 6.28 6.50
C PRO A 348 -25.33 5.14 7.10
N MET A 349 -24.00 5.25 7.06
CA MET A 349 -23.13 4.44 7.92
C MET A 349 -23.49 4.73 9.38
N HIS A 350 -23.71 3.69 10.18
CA HIS A 350 -24.05 3.83 11.59
C HIS A 350 -22.89 4.52 12.32
N ASN A 351 -23.15 5.71 12.88
CA ASN A 351 -22.18 6.48 13.65
C ASN A 351 -22.47 6.27 15.14
N ARG A 352 -21.55 5.63 15.87
CA ARG A 352 -21.75 5.29 17.30
C ARG A 352 -21.98 6.50 18.20
N HIS A 353 -21.58 7.70 17.78
CA HIS A 353 -21.62 8.90 18.60
C HIS A 353 -22.82 9.82 18.35
N GLN A 354 -23.83 9.41 17.57
CA GLN A 354 -25.06 10.23 17.36
C GLN A 354 -26.20 9.96 18.35
N ASN A 355 -26.03 9.06 19.33
CA ASN A 355 -27.02 8.78 20.37
C ASN A 355 -26.52 9.19 21.77
N GLY A 356 -26.27 10.49 21.95
CA GLY A 356 -25.92 11.09 23.25
C GLY A 356 -26.53 12.47 23.39
#